data_AF-A0A367RS20-F1
#
_entry.id   AF-A0A367RS20-F1
#
_cell.length_a   1.000
_cell.length_b   1.000
_cell.length_c   1.000
_cell.angle_alpha   90.00
_cell.angle_beta   90.00
_cell.angle_gamma   90.00
#
_symmetry.space_group_name_H-M   'P 1'
#
loop_
_entity.id
_entity.type
_entity.pdbx_description
1 polymer ?
#
loop_
_entity_poly.entity_id
_entity_poly.type
_entity_poly.pdbx_seq_one_letter_code
_entity_poly.pdbx_strand_id
1 'polypeptide(L)'
;MVTIKKKATHNPLAEYIERLQKGDALLPDSPDNVLEVVGILKSYGVVLDAYSKNLNYIAEHQFLVFFPFFKYFNGEVSFQKLLRHWWHDRINFEYAEYCMKGMMWHGGGGLDTYLDTQEFQERAQAVINAKFKNNPFIQSINQLFPDFLTEHLRVSAYYTGLGQFWRVMADMFLNLSDRYDRGEIKSIPQVVEHIKAGLVANASNPITYAVKIRGKVYEIIPKSVGLTFLADTAIPYVEAVFFRGTPFHGTVSYNAQGYQIPPDQTRFQYGALYADPLPIGGAGIPPTLLMQDMRHYLPEYLHEIYRRSLRGEDDLRVQICISFQKSMFCVTTATILGLMPHPLDTKDPNEQKDNRVYLEKWMSRLQTSRLLDVNK
;
A
#
# COMPACT_ATOMS: atom_id res chain seq x y z
N MET A 1 -17.62 13.47 50.29
CA MET A 1 -17.28 13.40 48.86
C MET A 1 -16.08 12.48 48.70
N VAL A 2 -16.30 11.26 48.20
CA VAL A 2 -15.20 10.34 47.89
C VAL A 2 -14.66 10.73 46.53
N THR A 3 -13.49 11.38 46.53
CA THR A 3 -12.76 11.70 45.30
C THR A 3 -12.22 10.40 44.72
N ILE A 4 -12.93 9.82 43.77
CA ILE A 4 -12.45 8.68 42.99
C ILE A 4 -11.25 9.20 42.19
N LYS A 5 -10.03 8.93 42.67
CA LYS A 5 -8.80 9.06 41.89
C LYS A 5 -9.02 8.22 40.63
N LYS A 6 -9.19 8.89 39.48
CA LYS A 6 -9.27 8.26 38.16
C LYS A 6 -8.03 7.37 38.05
N LYS A 7 -8.22 6.05 38.11
CA LYS A 7 -7.14 5.07 37.97
C LYS A 7 -6.42 5.43 36.67
N ALA A 8 -5.12 5.77 36.75
CA ALA A 8 -4.34 6.09 35.56
C ALA A 8 -4.51 4.90 34.60
N THR A 9 -5.24 5.12 33.52
CA THR A 9 -5.36 4.15 32.43
C THR A 9 -3.95 3.92 31.93
N HIS A 10 -3.37 2.78 32.27
CA HIS A 10 -2.10 2.34 31.74
C HIS A 10 -2.29 2.20 30.23
N ASN A 11 -1.94 3.24 29.48
CA ASN A 11 -1.95 3.16 28.02
C ASN A 11 -0.80 2.22 27.65
N PRO A 12 -1.08 1.00 27.14
CA PRO A 12 -0.05 0.01 26.84
C PRO A 12 0.94 0.52 25.78
N LEU A 13 0.56 1.55 25.02
CA LEU A 13 1.42 2.16 24.01
C LEU A 13 2.10 3.47 24.46
N ALA A 14 2.00 3.84 25.74
CA ALA A 14 2.62 5.07 26.25
C ALA A 14 4.14 5.11 26.04
N GLU A 15 4.82 3.96 26.19
CA GLU A 15 6.26 3.85 25.98
C GLU A 15 6.68 4.20 24.53
N TYR A 16 5.82 3.93 23.55
CA TYR A 16 6.11 4.24 22.15
C TYR A 16 6.05 5.74 21.88
N ILE A 17 5.26 6.50 22.65
CA ILE A 17 5.27 7.96 22.57
C ILE A 17 6.65 8.47 22.99
N GLU A 18 7.17 8.00 24.12
CA GLU A 18 8.48 8.41 24.63
C GLU A 18 9.61 8.01 23.68
N ARG A 19 9.52 6.83 23.05
CA ARG A 19 10.45 6.38 22.01
C ARG A 19 10.43 7.31 20.80
N LEU A 20 9.24 7.58 20.24
CA LEU A 20 9.10 8.47 19.08
C LEU A 20 9.58 9.89 19.39
N GLN A 21 9.36 10.39 20.61
CA GLN A 21 9.88 11.70 21.06
C GLN A 21 11.41 11.76 21.14
N LYS A 22 12.10 10.62 21.26
CA LYS A 22 13.56 10.52 21.21
C LYS A 22 14.10 10.30 19.79
N GLY A 23 13.21 10.12 18.81
CA GLY A 23 13.58 9.83 17.42
C GLY A 23 13.79 8.34 17.14
N ASP A 24 13.43 7.48 18.09
CA ASP A 24 13.38 6.04 17.86
C ASP A 24 12.15 5.66 17.03
N ALA A 25 12.03 4.38 16.70
CA ALA A 25 10.93 3.84 15.91
C ALA A 25 9.91 3.03 16.73
N LEU A 26 8.80 2.68 16.08
CA LEU A 26 7.82 1.72 16.63
C LEU A 26 8.41 0.32 16.77
N LEU A 27 9.32 -0.08 15.88
CA LEU A 27 10.10 -1.32 15.99
C LEU A 27 11.40 -1.04 16.76
N PRO A 28 11.80 -1.86 17.75
CA PRO A 28 13.03 -1.63 18.50
C PRO A 28 14.26 -1.84 17.62
N ASP A 29 15.29 -1.06 17.91
CA ASP A 29 16.54 -1.13 17.19
C ASP A 29 17.35 -2.36 17.65
N SER A 30 17.52 -3.31 16.75
CA SER A 30 18.39 -4.48 16.95
C SER A 30 18.96 -4.94 15.61
N PRO A 31 20.16 -5.55 15.57
CA PRO A 31 20.73 -6.07 14.33
C PRO A 31 19.78 -7.03 13.59
N ASP A 32 19.05 -7.87 14.33
CA ASP A 32 18.09 -8.82 13.77
C ASP A 32 16.91 -8.10 13.11
N ASN A 33 16.32 -7.10 13.78
CA ASN A 33 15.23 -6.32 13.20
C ASN A 33 15.68 -5.53 11.96
N VAL A 34 16.89 -4.97 11.98
CA VAL A 34 17.45 -4.27 10.81
C VAL A 34 17.57 -5.23 9.63
N LEU A 35 18.15 -6.41 9.86
CA LEU A 35 18.32 -7.43 8.82
C LEU A 35 16.97 -7.89 8.27
N GLU A 36 16.00 -8.21 9.12
CA GLU A 36 14.66 -8.63 8.72
C GLU A 36 13.95 -7.54 7.90
N VAL A 37 13.95 -6.30 8.39
CA VAL A 37 13.26 -5.18 7.73
C VAL A 37 13.89 -4.86 6.39
N VAL A 38 15.23 -4.77 6.31
CA VAL A 38 15.90 -4.50 5.04
C VAL A 38 15.69 -5.67 4.06
N GLY A 39 15.85 -6.90 4.53
CA GLY A 39 15.73 -8.08 3.68
C GLY A 39 14.34 -8.27 3.11
N ILE A 40 13.29 -8.05 3.91
CA ILE A 40 11.92 -8.18 3.42
C ILE A 40 11.56 -7.02 2.49
N LEU A 41 12.04 -5.81 2.76
CA LEU A 41 11.83 -4.66 1.88
C LEU A 41 12.56 -4.84 0.53
N LYS A 42 13.71 -5.52 0.49
CA LYS A 42 14.37 -5.89 -0.78
C LYS A 42 13.47 -6.79 -1.62
N SER A 43 12.97 -7.88 -1.04
CA SER A 43 12.05 -8.81 -1.71
C SER A 43 10.78 -8.08 -2.17
N TYR A 44 10.18 -7.31 -1.27
CA TYR A 44 8.97 -6.54 -1.57
C TYR A 44 9.21 -5.51 -2.67
N GLY A 45 10.36 -4.84 -2.70
CA GLY A 45 10.73 -3.88 -3.73
C GLY A 45 10.76 -4.50 -5.12
N VAL A 46 11.23 -5.74 -5.26
CA VAL A 46 11.19 -6.48 -6.54
C VAL A 46 9.76 -6.79 -6.96
N VAL A 47 8.92 -7.22 -6.02
CA VAL A 47 7.49 -7.51 -6.30
C VAL A 47 6.73 -6.23 -6.66
N LEU A 48 6.97 -5.13 -5.94
CA LEU A 48 6.38 -3.82 -6.23
C LEU A 48 6.81 -3.27 -7.58
N ASP A 49 8.06 -3.46 -8.00
CA ASP A 49 8.52 -3.09 -9.33
C ASP A 49 7.68 -3.78 -10.41
N ALA A 50 7.46 -5.09 -10.27
CA ALA A 50 6.63 -5.85 -11.18
C ALA A 50 5.15 -5.42 -11.14
N TYR A 51 4.58 -5.24 -9.95
CA TYR A 51 3.21 -4.76 -9.77
C TYR A 51 3.02 -3.38 -10.42
N SER A 52 3.91 -2.43 -10.15
CA SER A 52 3.89 -1.09 -10.72
C SER A 52 3.86 -1.12 -12.25
N LYS A 53 4.76 -1.89 -12.87
CA LYS A 53 4.79 -2.08 -14.33
C LYS A 53 3.47 -2.63 -14.86
N ASN A 54 2.91 -3.64 -14.18
CA ASN A 54 1.67 -4.26 -14.61
C ASN A 54 0.45 -3.34 -14.46
N LEU A 55 0.30 -2.64 -13.35
CA LEU A 55 -0.81 -1.73 -13.12
C LEU A 55 -0.82 -0.58 -14.16
N ASN A 56 0.35 0.02 -14.42
CA ASN A 56 0.49 1.05 -15.45
C ASN A 56 0.17 0.48 -16.85
N TYR A 57 0.65 -0.73 -17.16
CA TYR A 57 0.31 -1.41 -18.41
C TYR A 57 -1.21 -1.64 -18.56
N ILE A 58 -1.88 -2.10 -17.50
CA ILE A 58 -3.33 -2.31 -17.51
C ILE A 58 -4.07 -1.00 -17.80
N ALA A 59 -3.71 0.08 -17.10
CA ALA A 59 -4.30 1.40 -17.34
C ALA A 59 -4.06 1.85 -18.80
N GLU A 60 -2.83 1.84 -19.27
CA GLU A 60 -2.49 2.44 -20.57
C GLU A 60 -2.90 1.60 -21.79
N HIS A 61 -2.90 0.28 -21.67
CA HIS A 61 -3.10 -0.63 -22.79
C HIS A 61 -4.36 -1.48 -22.71
N GLN A 62 -4.91 -1.70 -21.51
CA GLN A 62 -6.09 -2.54 -21.29
C GLN A 62 -7.32 -1.75 -20.86
N PHE A 63 -7.26 -0.41 -20.76
CA PHE A 63 -8.45 0.42 -20.50
C PHE A 63 -9.56 0.12 -21.49
N LEU A 64 -10.81 0.03 -21.03
CA LEU A 64 -11.99 -0.21 -21.89
C LEU A 64 -11.86 -1.45 -22.81
N VAL A 65 -11.08 -2.45 -22.42
CA VAL A 65 -11.07 -3.78 -23.04
C VAL A 65 -11.98 -4.68 -22.23
N PHE A 66 -13.10 -5.13 -22.80
CA PHE A 66 -14.11 -5.90 -22.06
C PHE A 66 -13.66 -7.30 -21.65
N PHE A 67 -12.77 -7.92 -22.45
CA PHE A 67 -12.24 -9.26 -22.18
C PHE A 67 -10.70 -9.24 -22.19
N PRO A 68 -10.06 -8.74 -21.13
CA PRO A 68 -8.62 -8.51 -21.11
C PRO A 68 -7.87 -9.78 -20.71
N PHE A 69 -7.96 -10.84 -21.53
CA PHE A 69 -7.36 -12.17 -21.26
C PHE A 69 -5.86 -12.12 -20.92
N PHE A 70 -5.14 -11.17 -21.52
CA PHE A 70 -3.69 -11.03 -21.37
C PHE A 70 -3.27 -9.83 -20.51
N LYS A 71 -4.15 -9.35 -19.61
CA LYS A 71 -3.87 -8.16 -18.77
C LYS A 71 -2.59 -8.28 -17.92
N TYR A 72 -2.22 -9.50 -17.55
CA TYR A 72 -1.03 -9.77 -16.75
C TYR A 72 0.25 -10.07 -17.54
N PHE A 73 0.22 -9.91 -18.87
CA PHE A 73 1.35 -10.27 -19.74
C PHE A 73 2.23 -9.07 -20.10
N ASN A 74 1.85 -7.84 -19.73
CA ASN A 74 2.59 -6.61 -20.04
C ASN A 74 2.90 -6.46 -21.55
N GLY A 75 2.00 -6.94 -22.41
CA GLY A 75 2.16 -6.88 -23.87
C GLY A 75 3.06 -7.99 -24.46
N GLU A 76 3.72 -8.78 -23.61
CA GLU A 76 4.66 -9.83 -24.00
C GLU A 76 3.98 -11.20 -23.98
N VAL A 77 3.11 -11.47 -24.96
CA VAL A 77 2.44 -12.78 -25.05
C VAL A 77 3.36 -13.79 -25.75
N SER A 78 3.72 -14.87 -25.06
CA SER A 78 4.47 -16.00 -25.62
C SER A 78 3.91 -17.32 -25.10
N PHE A 79 4.09 -18.41 -25.86
CA PHE A 79 3.65 -19.75 -25.44
C PHE A 79 4.27 -20.17 -24.10
N GLN A 80 5.55 -19.85 -23.89
CA GLN A 80 6.24 -20.14 -22.62
C GLN A 80 5.62 -19.36 -21.45
N LYS A 81 5.32 -18.07 -21.61
CA LYS A 81 4.69 -17.26 -20.56
C LYS A 81 3.26 -17.72 -20.28
N LEU A 82 2.54 -18.20 -21.30
CA LEU A 82 1.20 -18.77 -21.16
C LEU A 82 1.21 -20.07 -20.35
N LEU A 83 2.15 -20.98 -20.64
CA LEU A 83 2.32 -22.21 -19.86
C LEU A 83 2.65 -21.92 -18.39
N ARG A 84 3.60 -21.00 -18.14
CA ARG A 84 3.92 -20.54 -16.78
C ARG A 84 2.70 -19.96 -16.07
N HIS A 85 1.93 -19.12 -16.78
CA HIS A 85 0.70 -18.53 -16.25
C HIS A 85 -0.33 -19.58 -15.84
N TRP A 86 -0.60 -20.57 -16.69
CA TRP A 86 -1.53 -21.67 -16.39
C TRP A 86 -1.05 -22.58 -15.26
N TRP A 87 0.25 -22.76 -15.12
CA TRP A 87 0.84 -23.53 -14.03
C TRP A 87 1.01 -22.74 -12.72
N HIS A 88 0.50 -21.51 -12.66
CA HIS A 88 0.68 -20.59 -11.52
C HIS A 88 2.15 -20.27 -11.18
N ASP A 89 3.07 -20.44 -12.14
CA ASP A 89 4.46 -19.99 -12.04
C ASP A 89 4.56 -18.52 -12.49
N ARG A 90 3.98 -17.63 -11.68
CA ARG A 90 3.83 -16.20 -11.99
C ARG A 90 3.77 -15.36 -10.72
N ILE A 91 4.00 -14.07 -10.90
CA ILE A 91 3.64 -13.05 -9.92
C ILE A 91 2.11 -12.94 -9.83
N ASN A 92 1.59 -12.91 -8.61
CA ASN A 92 0.17 -12.84 -8.28
C ASN A 92 -0.33 -11.39 -8.32
N PHE A 93 -0.41 -10.82 -9.53
CA PHE A 93 -0.91 -9.46 -9.78
C PHE A 93 -2.35 -9.23 -9.27
N GLU A 94 -3.09 -10.28 -8.93
CA GLU A 94 -4.38 -10.18 -8.25
C GLU A 94 -4.28 -9.42 -6.92
N TYR A 95 -3.16 -9.52 -6.21
CA TYR A 95 -2.95 -8.77 -4.98
C TYR A 95 -2.80 -7.27 -5.25
N ALA A 96 -2.14 -6.92 -6.36
CA ALA A 96 -2.04 -5.54 -6.83
C ALA A 96 -3.42 -4.92 -7.08
N GLU A 97 -4.28 -5.66 -7.77
CA GLU A 97 -5.67 -5.27 -7.99
C GLU A 97 -6.50 -5.22 -6.70
N TYR A 98 -6.24 -6.13 -5.77
CA TYR A 98 -6.90 -6.13 -4.47
C TYR A 98 -6.60 -4.82 -3.70
N CYS A 99 -5.34 -4.39 -3.66
CA CYS A 99 -4.96 -3.10 -3.05
C CYS A 99 -5.57 -1.92 -3.80
N MET A 100 -5.53 -1.93 -5.14
CA MET A 100 -6.13 -0.87 -5.98
C MET A 100 -7.63 -0.73 -5.71
N LYS A 101 -8.38 -1.83 -5.66
CA LYS A 101 -9.81 -1.82 -5.34
C LYS A 101 -10.07 -1.39 -3.91
N GLY A 102 -9.20 -1.76 -2.97
CA GLY A 102 -9.24 -1.27 -1.60
C GLY A 102 -9.13 0.25 -1.53
N MET A 103 -8.21 0.86 -2.28
CA MET A 103 -8.10 2.32 -2.37
C MET A 103 -9.35 2.96 -2.97
N MET A 104 -9.85 2.41 -4.08
CA MET A 104 -11.06 2.92 -4.73
C MET A 104 -12.27 2.88 -3.80
N TRP A 105 -12.40 1.84 -2.99
CA TRP A 105 -13.55 1.68 -2.10
C TRP A 105 -13.49 2.52 -0.82
N HIS A 106 -12.29 2.77 -0.28
CA HIS A 106 -12.07 3.55 0.94
C HIS A 106 -11.90 5.06 0.71
N GLY A 107 -11.79 5.48 -0.54
CA GLY A 107 -11.53 6.85 -0.97
C GLY A 107 -10.03 7.10 -1.24
N GLY A 108 -9.71 7.51 -2.47
CA GLY A 108 -8.36 7.81 -2.95
C GLY A 108 -7.86 9.23 -2.70
N GLY A 109 -8.46 9.99 -1.78
CA GLY A 109 -8.04 11.38 -1.50
C GLY A 109 -8.28 12.32 -2.68
N GLY A 110 -7.26 13.11 -3.06
CA GLY A 110 -7.39 14.06 -4.16
C GLY A 110 -7.54 13.40 -5.53
N LEU A 111 -7.01 12.17 -5.72
CA LEU A 111 -7.30 11.39 -6.93
C LEU A 111 -8.80 11.13 -7.05
N ASP A 112 -9.44 10.64 -5.99
CA ASP A 112 -10.88 10.35 -5.98
C ASP A 112 -11.72 11.61 -6.21
N THR A 113 -11.33 12.69 -5.53
CA THR A 113 -11.97 14.01 -5.67
C THR A 113 -11.93 14.50 -7.12
N TYR A 114 -10.79 14.31 -7.81
CA TYR A 114 -10.67 14.65 -9.22
C TYR A 114 -11.58 13.81 -10.13
N LEU A 115 -11.72 12.51 -9.84
CA LEU A 115 -12.54 11.60 -10.63
C LEU A 115 -14.04 11.92 -10.56
N ASP A 116 -14.48 12.68 -9.56
CA ASP A 116 -15.86 13.20 -9.45
C ASP A 116 -16.10 14.51 -10.22
N THR A 117 -15.05 15.11 -10.81
CA THR A 117 -15.17 16.41 -11.49
C THR A 117 -15.78 16.30 -12.88
N GLN A 118 -16.41 17.40 -13.32
CA GLN A 118 -16.86 17.57 -14.70
C GLN A 118 -15.69 17.46 -15.70
N GLU A 119 -14.51 17.96 -15.33
CA GLU A 119 -13.32 17.88 -16.18
C GLU A 119 -12.94 16.43 -16.48
N PHE A 120 -12.93 15.56 -15.46
CA PHE A 120 -12.68 14.14 -15.67
C PHE A 120 -13.73 13.50 -16.58
N GLN A 121 -15.02 13.79 -16.36
CA GLN A 121 -16.10 13.27 -17.19
C GLN A 121 -15.95 13.66 -18.67
N GLU A 122 -15.60 14.91 -18.96
CA GLU A 122 -15.36 15.39 -20.33
C GLU A 122 -14.18 14.67 -20.99
N ARG A 123 -13.07 14.51 -20.25
CA ARG A 123 -11.89 13.78 -20.72
C ARG A 123 -12.20 12.30 -20.96
N ALA A 124 -12.93 11.67 -20.05
CA ALA A 124 -13.37 10.29 -20.16
C ALA A 124 -14.26 10.10 -21.40
N GLN A 125 -15.22 10.99 -21.62
CA GLN A 125 -16.09 10.93 -22.79
C GLN A 125 -15.31 11.13 -24.10
N ALA A 126 -14.31 12.02 -24.13
CA ALA A 126 -13.44 12.18 -25.28
C ALA A 126 -12.67 10.89 -25.61
N VAL A 127 -12.18 10.18 -24.60
CA VAL A 127 -11.51 8.87 -24.73
C VAL A 127 -12.47 7.79 -25.23
N ILE A 128 -13.65 7.69 -24.65
CA ILE A 128 -14.71 6.72 -25.04
C ILE A 128 -15.11 6.95 -26.50
N ASN A 129 -15.39 8.19 -26.88
CA ASN A 129 -15.75 8.58 -28.24
C ASN A 129 -14.64 8.25 -29.23
N ALA A 130 -13.38 8.50 -28.87
CA ALA A 130 -12.23 8.20 -29.71
C ALA A 130 -12.04 6.68 -29.90
N LYS A 131 -12.15 5.91 -28.81
CA LYS A 131 -11.91 4.45 -28.82
C LYS A 131 -13.00 3.71 -29.60
N PHE A 132 -14.25 4.09 -29.39
CA PHE A 132 -15.41 3.43 -29.97
C PHE A 132 -16.05 4.19 -31.14
N LYS A 133 -15.33 5.13 -31.77
CA LYS A 133 -15.81 5.95 -32.91
C LYS A 133 -16.50 5.12 -34.00
N ASN A 134 -15.98 3.92 -34.27
CA ASN A 134 -16.47 3.03 -35.32
C ASN A 134 -17.31 1.86 -34.78
N ASN A 135 -17.74 1.90 -33.52
CA ASN A 135 -18.52 0.85 -32.88
C ASN A 135 -19.87 1.44 -32.39
N PRO A 136 -20.89 1.50 -33.26
CA PRO A 136 -22.18 2.12 -32.94
C PRO A 136 -22.89 1.41 -31.78
N PHE A 137 -22.72 0.09 -31.64
CA PHE A 137 -23.31 -0.67 -30.54
C PHE A 137 -22.80 -0.19 -29.17
N ILE A 138 -21.49 -0.06 -29.00
CA ILE A 138 -20.92 0.43 -27.74
C ILE A 138 -21.24 1.91 -27.51
N GLN A 139 -21.30 2.71 -28.57
CA GLN A 139 -21.75 4.10 -28.48
C GLN A 139 -23.20 4.21 -27.98
N SER A 140 -24.11 3.36 -28.49
CA SER A 140 -25.49 3.29 -27.99
C SER A 140 -25.57 2.85 -26.53
N ILE A 141 -24.77 1.85 -26.12
CA ILE A 141 -24.66 1.46 -24.71
C ILE A 141 -24.18 2.64 -23.86
N ASN A 142 -23.17 3.38 -24.30
CA ASN A 142 -22.67 4.54 -23.57
C ASN A 142 -23.72 5.66 -23.47
N GLN A 143 -24.59 5.82 -24.46
CA GLN A 143 -25.68 6.81 -24.38
C GLN A 143 -26.78 6.39 -23.40
N LEU A 144 -27.09 5.08 -23.33
CA LEU A 144 -28.10 4.54 -22.40
C LEU A 144 -27.57 4.44 -20.96
N PHE A 145 -26.27 4.16 -20.81
CA PHE A 145 -25.58 3.96 -19.54
C PHE A 145 -24.28 4.78 -19.50
N PRO A 146 -24.38 6.12 -19.41
CA PRO A 146 -23.23 7.04 -19.53
C PRO A 146 -22.16 6.84 -18.45
N ASP A 147 -22.55 6.34 -17.28
CA ASP A 147 -21.61 6.12 -16.20
C ASP A 147 -20.80 4.83 -16.38
N PHE A 148 -21.31 3.84 -17.11
CA PHE A 148 -20.70 2.50 -17.18
C PHE A 148 -19.25 2.52 -17.68
N LEU A 149 -18.99 3.16 -18.82
CA LEU A 149 -17.63 3.23 -19.38
C LEU A 149 -16.77 4.27 -18.64
N THR A 150 -17.39 5.31 -18.08
CA THR A 150 -16.70 6.32 -17.27
C THR A 150 -16.16 5.71 -15.99
N GLU A 151 -16.93 4.86 -15.30
CA GLU A 151 -16.50 4.08 -14.14
C GLU A 151 -15.33 3.13 -14.47
N HIS A 152 -15.34 2.50 -15.64
CA HIS A 152 -14.18 1.72 -16.10
C HIS A 152 -12.90 2.57 -16.27
N LEU A 153 -13.05 3.84 -16.68
CA LEU A 153 -11.92 4.78 -16.72
C LEU A 153 -11.50 5.25 -15.32
N ARG A 154 -12.42 5.39 -14.35
CA ARG A 154 -12.08 5.62 -12.94
C ARG A 154 -11.23 4.48 -12.38
N VAL A 155 -11.63 3.24 -12.64
CA VAL A 155 -10.84 2.05 -12.27
C VAL A 155 -9.44 2.14 -12.91
N SER A 156 -9.34 2.53 -14.19
CA SER A 156 -8.07 2.71 -14.90
C SER A 156 -7.20 3.83 -14.29
N ALA A 157 -7.81 4.89 -13.79
CA ALA A 157 -7.11 5.96 -13.06
C ALA A 157 -6.54 5.46 -11.72
N TYR A 158 -7.26 4.61 -10.99
CA TYR A 158 -6.74 3.98 -9.78
C TYR A 158 -5.60 2.98 -10.07
N TYR A 159 -5.67 2.24 -11.18
CA TYR A 159 -4.56 1.39 -11.64
C TYR A 159 -3.26 2.20 -11.79
N THR A 160 -3.29 3.27 -12.58
CA THR A 160 -2.08 4.08 -12.82
C THR A 160 -1.65 4.89 -11.60
N GLY A 161 -2.59 5.39 -10.79
CA GLY A 161 -2.29 6.09 -9.54
C GLY A 161 -1.50 5.21 -8.58
N LEU A 162 -1.98 3.97 -8.35
CA LEU A 162 -1.26 3.00 -7.53
C LEU A 162 0.04 2.52 -8.20
N GLY A 163 0.04 2.33 -9.52
CA GLY A 163 1.23 1.93 -10.26
C GLY A 163 2.37 2.96 -10.18
N GLN A 164 2.06 4.26 -10.25
CA GLN A 164 3.00 5.36 -10.06
C GLN A 164 3.46 5.47 -8.60
N PHE A 165 2.56 5.30 -7.63
CA PHE A 165 2.94 5.24 -6.22
C PHE A 165 3.95 4.11 -5.95
N TRP A 166 3.67 2.89 -6.39
CA TRP A 166 4.55 1.75 -6.18
C TRP A 166 5.87 1.82 -6.95
N ARG A 167 5.95 2.61 -8.02
CA ARG A 167 7.23 2.90 -8.68
C ARG A 167 8.21 3.54 -7.71
N VAL A 168 7.78 4.61 -7.05
CA VAL A 168 8.59 5.32 -6.05
C VAL A 168 8.94 4.42 -4.88
N MET A 169 7.98 3.65 -4.37
CA MET A 169 8.21 2.76 -3.22
C MET A 169 9.20 1.62 -3.58
N ALA A 170 9.09 1.03 -4.77
CA ALA A 170 10.00 0.00 -5.23
C ALA A 170 11.44 0.53 -5.28
N ASP A 171 11.66 1.67 -5.94
CA ASP A 171 12.99 2.27 -6.07
C ASP A 171 13.59 2.60 -4.70
N MET A 172 12.77 3.13 -3.79
CA MET A 172 13.16 3.44 -2.41
C MET A 172 13.60 2.19 -1.64
N PHE A 173 12.80 1.11 -1.65
CA PHE A 173 13.14 -0.11 -0.92
C PHE A 173 14.34 -0.85 -1.50
N LEU A 174 14.48 -0.86 -2.83
CA LEU A 174 15.65 -1.44 -3.48
C LEU A 174 16.92 -0.64 -3.13
N ASN A 175 16.84 0.70 -3.13
CA ASN A 175 17.97 1.54 -2.72
C ASN A 175 18.34 1.35 -1.24
N LEU A 176 17.36 1.21 -0.34
CA LEU A 176 17.60 0.90 1.07
C LEU A 176 18.45 -0.36 1.23
N SER A 177 18.08 -1.44 0.52
CA SER A 177 18.85 -2.69 0.50
C SER A 177 20.27 -2.48 -0.02
N ASP A 178 20.44 -1.77 -1.13
CA ASP A 178 21.78 -1.56 -1.70
C ASP A 178 22.66 -0.74 -0.73
N ARG A 179 22.08 0.20 0.01
CA ARG A 179 22.78 0.98 1.06
C ARG A 179 23.16 0.10 2.25
N TYR A 180 22.28 -0.82 2.66
CA TYR A 180 22.58 -1.80 3.70
C TYR A 180 23.72 -2.74 3.28
N ASP A 181 23.72 -3.24 2.04
CA ASP A 181 24.77 -4.11 1.52
C ASP A 181 26.14 -3.40 1.48
N ARG A 182 26.16 -2.07 1.33
CA ARG A 182 27.37 -1.23 1.45
C ARG A 182 27.75 -0.89 2.89
N GLY A 183 26.99 -1.34 3.88
CA GLY A 183 27.23 -1.07 5.30
C GLY A 183 26.85 0.34 5.76
N GLU A 184 26.03 1.07 4.98
CA GLU A 184 25.59 2.43 5.31
C GLU A 184 24.41 2.44 6.29
N ILE A 185 23.56 1.40 6.25
CA ILE A 185 22.40 1.22 7.13
C ILE A 185 22.75 0.20 8.20
N LYS A 186 22.65 0.59 9.47
CA LYS A 186 23.06 -0.21 10.64
C LYS A 186 22.01 -0.23 11.74
N SER A 187 20.97 0.60 11.66
CA SER A 187 19.96 0.74 12.70
C SER A 187 18.56 1.00 12.11
N ILE A 188 17.52 0.67 12.89
CA ILE A 188 16.13 0.95 12.52
C ILE A 188 15.87 2.45 12.34
N PRO A 189 16.38 3.36 13.20
CA PRO A 189 16.27 4.80 12.94
C PRO A 189 16.84 5.21 11.57
N GLN A 190 17.93 4.60 11.09
CA GLN A 190 18.47 4.88 9.76
C GLN A 190 17.57 4.35 8.63
N VAL A 191 16.91 3.20 8.83
CA VAL A 191 15.88 2.69 7.91
C VAL A 191 14.71 3.67 7.83
N VAL A 192 14.21 4.12 8.98
CA VAL A 192 13.09 5.08 9.07
C VAL A 192 13.46 6.40 8.41
N GLU A 193 14.66 6.93 8.67
CA GLU A 193 15.14 8.17 8.05
C GLU A 193 15.25 8.02 6.53
N HIS A 194 15.76 6.89 6.03
CA HIS A 194 15.81 6.61 4.61
C HIS A 194 14.42 6.68 3.96
N ILE A 195 13.44 6.01 4.57
CA ILE A 195 12.07 5.97 4.05
C ILE A 195 11.46 7.37 4.10
N LYS A 196 11.61 8.08 5.22
CA LYS A 196 11.10 9.45 5.39
C LYS A 196 11.69 10.40 4.34
N ALA A 197 13.00 10.39 4.17
CA ALA A 197 13.70 11.20 3.17
C ALA A 197 13.22 10.87 1.75
N GLY A 198 13.04 9.58 1.44
CA GLY A 198 12.50 9.14 0.15
C GLY A 198 11.08 9.64 -0.12
N LEU A 199 10.20 9.59 0.89
CA LEU A 199 8.83 10.11 0.79
C LEU A 199 8.82 11.63 0.56
N VAL A 200 9.65 12.38 1.30
CA VAL A 200 9.77 13.84 1.15
C VAL A 200 10.34 14.21 -0.22
N ALA A 201 11.41 13.54 -0.66
CA ALA A 201 12.07 13.84 -1.94
C ALA A 201 11.15 13.65 -3.14
N ASN A 202 10.17 12.73 -3.03
CA ASN A 202 9.22 12.44 -4.09
C ASN A 202 7.85 13.09 -3.85
N ALA A 203 7.67 13.88 -2.79
CA ALA A 203 6.35 14.31 -2.33
C ALA A 203 5.55 15.05 -3.41
N SER A 204 6.24 15.90 -4.19
CA SER A 204 5.66 16.72 -5.25
C SER A 204 5.71 16.07 -6.63
N ASN A 205 6.11 14.80 -6.75
CA ASN A 205 6.10 14.10 -8.03
C ASN A 205 4.66 14.08 -8.58
N PRO A 206 4.44 14.51 -9.83
CA PRO A 206 3.10 14.61 -10.36
C PRO A 206 2.52 13.22 -10.64
N ILE A 207 1.23 13.03 -10.34
CA ILE A 207 0.46 11.86 -10.75
C ILE A 207 -0.29 12.21 -12.02
N THR A 208 0.02 11.51 -13.10
CA THR A 208 -0.54 11.82 -14.43
C THR A 208 -1.01 10.58 -15.14
N TYR A 209 -1.97 10.72 -16.05
CA TYR A 209 -2.48 9.60 -16.82
C TYR A 209 -2.89 10.04 -18.21
N ALA A 210 -2.33 9.37 -19.21
CA ALA A 210 -2.72 9.54 -20.59
C ALA A 210 -2.80 8.20 -21.30
N VAL A 211 -3.67 8.12 -22.30
CA VAL A 211 -3.82 6.94 -23.16
C VAL A 211 -3.59 7.31 -24.61
N LYS A 212 -3.07 6.36 -25.39
CA LYS A 212 -2.86 6.52 -26.83
C LYS A 212 -3.90 5.76 -27.62
N ILE A 213 -4.69 6.47 -28.42
CA ILE A 213 -5.69 5.89 -29.32
C ILE A 213 -5.34 6.30 -30.75
N ARG A 214 -5.04 5.32 -31.61
CA ARG A 214 -4.76 5.53 -33.05
C ARG A 214 -3.72 6.62 -33.31
N GLY A 215 -2.63 6.63 -32.54
CA GLY A 215 -1.56 7.61 -32.68
C GLY A 215 -1.76 8.92 -31.90
N LYS A 216 -2.99 9.25 -31.48
CA LYS A 216 -3.30 10.47 -30.71
C LYS A 216 -3.28 10.19 -29.20
N VAL A 217 -2.69 11.12 -28.45
CA VAL A 217 -2.63 11.08 -26.98
C VAL A 217 -3.85 11.79 -26.40
N TYR A 218 -4.46 11.20 -25.38
CA TYR A 218 -5.56 11.75 -24.61
C TYR A 218 -5.17 11.78 -23.15
N GLU A 219 -5.03 12.98 -22.58
CA GLU A 219 -4.73 13.18 -21.17
C GLU A 219 -6.01 13.07 -20.35
N ILE A 220 -6.08 12.03 -19.51
CA ILE A 220 -7.19 11.77 -18.59
C ILE A 220 -6.92 12.45 -17.25
N ILE A 221 -5.67 12.42 -16.78
CA ILE A 221 -5.19 13.19 -15.62
C ILE A 221 -3.97 14.01 -16.10
N PRO A 222 -4.16 15.26 -16.55
CA PRO A 222 -3.06 16.10 -16.99
C PRO A 222 -2.30 16.69 -15.78
N LYS A 223 -1.07 17.13 -16.01
CA LYS A 223 -0.24 17.80 -14.97
C LYS A 223 -0.91 19.04 -14.37
N SER A 224 -1.77 19.73 -15.12
CA SER A 224 -2.47 20.94 -14.69
C SER A 224 -3.46 20.71 -13.54
N VAL A 225 -3.90 19.47 -13.30
CA VAL A 225 -4.75 19.14 -12.14
C VAL A 225 -3.96 19.28 -10.84
N GLY A 226 -2.63 19.11 -10.90
CA GLY A 226 -1.77 19.29 -9.73
C GLY A 226 -1.81 18.14 -8.72
N LEU A 227 -2.26 16.93 -9.12
CA LEU A 227 -2.15 15.74 -8.26
C LEU A 227 -0.69 15.37 -8.03
N THR A 228 -0.36 15.01 -6.79
CA THR A 228 0.98 14.73 -6.31
C THR A 228 1.07 13.37 -5.62
N PHE A 229 2.28 12.80 -5.64
CA PHE A 229 2.57 11.50 -5.06
C PHE A 229 2.15 11.40 -3.58
N LEU A 230 2.59 12.33 -2.73
CA LEU A 230 2.38 12.18 -1.29
C LEU A 230 0.92 12.39 -0.88
N ALA A 231 0.33 13.52 -1.28
CA ALA A 231 -1.00 13.91 -0.83
C ALA A 231 -2.10 13.04 -1.47
N ASP A 232 -1.96 12.71 -2.75
CA ASP A 232 -3.06 12.16 -3.54
C ASP A 232 -2.97 10.66 -3.79
N THR A 233 -1.83 10.02 -3.46
CA THR A 233 -1.69 8.57 -3.58
C THR A 233 -1.09 7.90 -2.35
N ALA A 234 0.00 8.43 -1.78
CA ALA A 234 0.68 7.78 -0.66
C ALA A 234 -0.12 7.80 0.65
N ILE A 235 -0.62 8.98 1.06
CA ILE A 235 -1.45 9.10 2.28
C ILE A 235 -2.74 8.27 2.16
N PRO A 236 -3.53 8.38 1.06
CA PRO A 236 -4.71 7.53 0.86
C PRO A 236 -4.37 6.03 0.84
N TYR A 237 -3.24 5.63 0.25
CA TYR A 237 -2.80 4.24 0.24
C TYR A 237 -2.54 3.71 1.64
N VAL A 238 -1.83 4.46 2.49
CA VAL A 238 -1.58 4.06 3.88
C VAL A 238 -2.91 3.86 4.61
N GLU A 239 -3.85 4.80 4.47
CA GLU A 239 -5.16 4.68 5.10
C GLU A 239 -5.92 3.43 4.62
N ALA A 240 -6.00 3.21 3.30
CA ALA A 240 -6.77 2.14 2.70
C ALA A 240 -6.14 0.75 2.92
N VAL A 241 -4.83 0.62 2.84
CA VAL A 241 -4.13 -0.69 2.80
C VAL A 241 -3.45 -1.03 4.13
N PHE A 242 -2.88 -0.06 4.84
CA PHE A 242 -2.17 -0.35 6.10
C PHE A 242 -3.11 -0.37 7.29
N PHE A 243 -4.09 0.54 7.31
CA PHE A 243 -5.06 0.64 8.40
C PHE A 243 -6.32 -0.16 8.12
N ARG A 244 -7.09 0.24 7.11
CA ARG A 244 -8.44 -0.29 6.90
C ARG A 244 -8.43 -1.70 6.34
N GLY A 245 -7.77 -1.91 5.21
CA GLY A 245 -7.83 -3.17 4.46
C GLY A 245 -9.25 -3.54 4.06
N THR A 246 -9.45 -4.74 3.51
CA THR A 246 -10.79 -5.32 3.42
C THR A 246 -10.93 -6.42 4.47
N PRO A 247 -12.14 -6.69 4.99
CA PRO A 247 -12.37 -7.83 5.85
C PRO A 247 -11.97 -9.11 5.09
N PHE A 248 -11.25 -10.02 5.75
CA PHE A 248 -10.82 -11.25 5.09
C PHE A 248 -11.93 -12.29 5.20
N HIS A 249 -12.35 -12.82 4.06
CA HIS A 249 -13.39 -13.85 3.95
C HIS A 249 -13.08 -15.09 4.80
N GLY A 250 -11.79 -15.39 5.02
CA GLY A 250 -11.35 -16.51 5.85
C GLY A 250 -11.32 -16.24 7.36
N THR A 251 -11.46 -14.99 7.82
CA THR A 251 -11.33 -14.65 9.26
C THR A 251 -12.57 -14.01 9.86
N VAL A 252 -13.47 -13.45 9.06
CA VAL A 252 -14.70 -12.80 9.55
C VAL A 252 -15.91 -13.16 8.71
N SER A 253 -17.07 -13.15 9.36
CA SER A 253 -18.36 -13.37 8.72
C SER A 253 -18.96 -12.07 8.20
N TYR A 254 -19.39 -12.08 6.94
CA TYR A 254 -20.14 -11.00 6.30
C TYR A 254 -21.64 -11.03 6.63
N ASN A 255 -22.08 -11.96 7.48
CA ASN A 255 -23.45 -11.99 7.95
C ASN A 255 -23.75 -10.70 8.73
N ALA A 256 -24.67 -9.87 8.21
CA ALA A 256 -25.07 -8.61 8.83
C ALA A 256 -25.59 -8.78 10.26
N GLN A 257 -26.18 -9.93 10.60
CA GLN A 257 -26.64 -10.23 11.97
C GLN A 257 -25.50 -10.55 12.94
N GLY A 258 -24.33 -10.93 12.42
CA GLY A 258 -23.17 -11.29 13.23
C GLY A 258 -22.39 -10.08 13.73
N TYR A 259 -22.60 -8.89 13.14
CA TYR A 259 -21.94 -7.63 13.50
C TYR A 259 -20.41 -7.71 13.64
N GLN A 260 -19.76 -8.65 12.92
CA GLN A 260 -18.30 -8.81 12.96
C GLN A 260 -17.57 -7.76 12.13
N ILE A 261 -18.24 -7.21 11.11
CA ILE A 261 -17.70 -6.13 10.27
C ILE A 261 -18.42 -4.84 10.66
N PRO A 262 -17.68 -3.78 11.04
CA PRO A 262 -18.29 -2.48 11.30
C PRO A 262 -19.07 -1.98 10.07
N PRO A 263 -20.21 -1.30 10.23
CA PRO A 263 -20.89 -0.65 9.10
C PRO A 263 -20.13 0.59 8.61
N ASP A 264 -19.36 1.22 9.50
CA ASP A 264 -18.55 2.39 9.21
C ASP A 264 -17.13 1.97 8.80
N GLN A 265 -16.76 2.30 7.56
CA GLN A 265 -15.45 1.99 6.98
C GLN A 265 -14.28 2.59 7.75
N THR A 266 -14.47 3.73 8.43
CA THR A 266 -13.39 4.39 9.18
C THR A 266 -12.93 3.56 10.39
N ARG A 267 -13.73 2.57 10.81
CA ARG A 267 -13.44 1.65 11.90
C ARG A 267 -12.79 0.34 11.45
N PHE A 268 -12.48 0.21 10.16
CA PHE A 268 -11.87 -1.01 9.63
C PHE A 268 -10.44 -1.17 10.13
N GLN A 269 -10.10 -2.40 10.51
CA GLN A 269 -8.82 -2.76 11.12
C GLN A 269 -8.35 -4.10 10.55
N TYR A 270 -8.33 -4.20 9.23
CA TYR A 270 -7.93 -5.41 8.49
C TYR A 270 -6.68 -5.19 7.64
N GLY A 271 -6.11 -3.98 7.67
CA GLY A 271 -4.90 -3.65 6.93
C GLY A 271 -3.64 -4.31 7.48
N ALA A 272 -2.53 -4.08 6.81
CA ALA A 272 -1.24 -4.72 7.11
C ALA A 272 -0.78 -4.58 8.58
N LEU A 273 -1.15 -3.49 9.27
CA LEU A 273 -0.77 -3.27 10.67
C LEU A 273 -1.63 -4.05 11.68
N TYR A 274 -2.79 -4.56 11.26
CA TYR A 274 -3.77 -5.24 12.13
C TYR A 274 -3.92 -6.73 11.80
N ALA A 275 -3.65 -7.10 10.55
CA ALA A 275 -3.78 -8.46 10.05
C ALA A 275 -3.01 -9.48 10.91
N ASP A 276 -3.65 -10.61 11.20
CA ASP A 276 -3.00 -11.76 11.83
C ASP A 276 -2.08 -12.46 10.79
N PRO A 277 -0.79 -12.67 11.09
CA PRO A 277 0.10 -13.39 10.19
C PRO A 277 -0.13 -14.92 10.19
N LEU A 278 -0.72 -15.50 11.24
CA LEU A 278 -0.83 -16.95 11.38
C LEU A 278 -1.70 -17.63 10.31
N PRO A 279 -2.82 -17.05 9.85
CA PRO A 279 -3.66 -17.66 8.80
C PRO A 279 -3.05 -17.61 7.40
N ILE A 280 -1.88 -17.01 7.20
CA ILE A 280 -1.24 -16.89 5.88
C ILE A 280 -1.00 -18.27 5.27
N GLY A 281 -1.38 -18.44 4.01
CA GLY A 281 -1.42 -19.75 3.33
C GLY A 281 -2.78 -20.44 3.39
N GLY A 282 -3.70 -19.96 4.23
CA GLY A 282 -5.08 -20.43 4.31
C GLY A 282 -5.99 -19.86 3.20
N ALA A 283 -7.12 -20.52 2.99
CA ALA A 283 -8.15 -20.08 2.05
C ALA A 283 -8.82 -18.78 2.55
N GLY A 284 -9.12 -17.86 1.62
CA GLY A 284 -9.80 -16.60 1.95
C GLY A 284 -8.93 -15.54 2.64
N ILE A 285 -7.59 -15.68 2.58
CA ILE A 285 -6.61 -14.75 3.17
C ILE A 285 -5.81 -14.05 2.05
N PRO A 286 -6.23 -12.84 1.59
CA PRO A 286 -5.63 -12.16 0.44
C PRO A 286 -4.11 -11.90 0.51
N PRO A 287 -3.53 -11.48 1.67
CA PRO A 287 -2.09 -11.23 1.76
C PRO A 287 -1.21 -12.45 1.44
N THR A 288 -1.77 -13.66 1.46
CA THR A 288 -1.06 -14.88 1.05
C THR A 288 -0.45 -14.75 -0.35
N LEU A 289 -1.11 -14.05 -1.27
CA LEU A 289 -0.61 -13.84 -2.64
C LEU A 289 0.70 -13.03 -2.64
N LEU A 290 0.77 -11.97 -1.84
CA LEU A 290 1.99 -11.18 -1.68
C LEU A 290 3.10 -11.99 -1.01
N MET A 291 2.78 -12.72 0.07
CA MET A 291 3.78 -13.55 0.77
C MET A 291 4.31 -14.66 -0.15
N GLN A 292 3.45 -15.18 -1.03
CA GLN A 292 3.84 -16.11 -2.09
C GLN A 292 4.84 -15.48 -3.06
N ASP A 293 4.57 -14.27 -3.54
CA ASP A 293 5.43 -13.59 -4.49
C ASP A 293 6.79 -13.24 -3.87
N MET A 294 6.79 -12.71 -2.64
CA MET A 294 8.02 -12.33 -1.93
C MET A 294 8.95 -13.51 -1.64
N ARG A 295 8.40 -14.72 -1.42
CA ARG A 295 9.22 -15.92 -1.15
C ARG A 295 10.27 -16.17 -2.24
N HIS A 296 9.99 -15.78 -3.49
CA HIS A 296 10.87 -16.01 -4.64
C HIS A 296 12.05 -15.05 -4.72
N TYR A 297 12.01 -13.96 -3.95
CA TYR A 297 12.97 -12.86 -4.01
C TYR A 297 13.59 -12.55 -2.63
N LEU A 298 13.59 -13.52 -1.72
CA LEU A 298 14.24 -13.37 -0.42
C LEU A 298 15.76 -13.31 -0.60
N PRO A 299 16.45 -12.32 0.00
CA PRO A 299 17.89 -12.37 0.08
C PRO A 299 18.34 -13.52 0.98
N GLU A 300 19.49 -14.12 0.67
CA GLU A 300 19.95 -15.35 1.33
C GLU A 300 20.10 -15.16 2.85
N TYR A 301 20.61 -14.01 3.29
CA TYR A 301 20.78 -13.72 4.72
C TYR A 301 19.46 -13.73 5.51
N LEU A 302 18.34 -13.34 4.88
CA LEU A 302 17.02 -13.40 5.51
C LEU A 302 16.46 -14.81 5.47
N HIS A 303 16.65 -15.50 4.34
CA HIS A 303 16.20 -16.88 4.19
C HIS A 303 16.91 -17.81 5.20
N GLU A 304 18.18 -17.58 5.49
CA GLU A 304 18.92 -18.30 6.52
C GLU A 304 18.32 -18.14 7.92
N ILE A 305 17.84 -16.95 8.28
CA ILE A 305 17.14 -16.74 9.55
C ILE A 305 15.88 -17.60 9.58
N TYR A 306 15.13 -17.60 8.49
CA TYR A 306 13.89 -18.36 8.41
C TYR A 306 14.09 -19.88 8.53
N ARG A 307 15.14 -20.40 7.89
CA ARG A 307 15.52 -21.82 8.01
C ARG A 307 15.91 -22.26 9.42
N ARG A 308 16.34 -21.32 10.28
CA ARG A 308 16.71 -21.60 11.68
C ARG A 308 15.50 -21.61 12.62
N SER A 309 14.31 -21.26 12.15
CA SER A 309 13.09 -21.31 12.96
C SER A 309 12.70 -22.76 13.29
N LEU A 310 11.77 -22.93 14.24
CA LEU A 310 11.27 -24.25 14.66
C LEU A 310 10.64 -25.07 13.51
N ARG A 311 10.13 -24.40 12.48
CA ARG A 311 9.43 -25.03 11.34
C ARG A 311 10.20 -24.89 10.02
N GLY A 312 11.39 -24.29 10.04
CA GLY A 312 12.21 -24.09 8.86
C GLY A 312 11.45 -23.39 7.74
N GLU A 313 11.31 -24.07 6.60
CA GLU A 313 10.61 -23.53 5.42
C GLU A 313 9.10 -23.87 5.38
N ASP A 314 8.59 -24.73 6.27
CA ASP A 314 7.19 -25.18 6.23
C ASP A 314 6.20 -24.02 6.48
N ASP A 315 6.57 -23.06 7.31
CA ASP A 315 5.79 -21.85 7.60
C ASP A 315 6.43 -20.58 7.02
N LEU A 316 7.26 -20.71 5.97
CA LEU A 316 7.99 -19.60 5.37
C LEU A 316 7.12 -18.37 5.07
N ARG A 317 5.91 -18.56 4.53
CA ARG A 317 4.99 -17.45 4.25
C ARG A 317 4.53 -16.69 5.50
N VAL A 318 4.38 -17.38 6.64
CA VAL A 318 4.03 -16.76 7.91
C VAL A 318 5.21 -15.91 8.39
N GLN A 319 6.44 -16.43 8.31
CA GLN A 319 7.64 -15.70 8.69
C GLN A 319 7.87 -14.46 7.82
N ILE A 320 7.71 -14.60 6.50
CA ILE A 320 7.69 -13.47 5.55
C ILE A 320 6.67 -12.41 5.97
N CYS A 321 5.46 -12.83 6.35
CA CYS A 321 4.41 -11.90 6.78
C CYS A 321 4.78 -11.16 8.08
N ILE A 322 5.45 -11.82 9.02
CA ILE A 322 5.90 -11.21 10.28
C ILE A 322 6.97 -10.16 10.00
N SER A 323 8.02 -10.48 9.24
CA SER A 323 9.05 -9.49 8.89
C SER A 323 8.46 -8.36 8.04
N PHE A 324 7.53 -8.68 7.13
CA PHE A 324 6.80 -7.68 6.36
C PHE A 324 6.06 -6.72 7.29
N GLN A 325 5.34 -7.23 8.29
CA GLN A 325 4.62 -6.40 9.25
C GLN A 325 5.57 -5.53 10.09
N LYS A 326 6.73 -6.05 10.52
CA LYS A 326 7.80 -5.24 11.14
C LYS A 326 8.22 -4.07 10.25
N SER A 327 8.42 -4.32 8.96
CA SER A 327 8.79 -3.28 7.99
C SER A 327 7.67 -2.24 7.81
N MET A 328 6.39 -2.65 7.82
CA MET A 328 5.27 -1.72 7.72
C MET A 328 5.19 -0.79 8.93
N PHE A 329 5.53 -1.25 10.14
CA PHE A 329 5.67 -0.37 11.30
C PHE A 329 6.82 0.64 11.17
N CYS A 330 7.91 0.28 10.48
CA CYS A 330 8.99 1.23 10.15
C CYS A 330 8.52 2.28 9.13
N VAL A 331 7.80 1.86 8.08
CA VAL A 331 7.19 2.79 7.11
C VAL A 331 6.19 3.73 7.80
N THR A 332 5.34 3.19 8.68
CA THR A 332 4.41 4.00 9.49
C THR A 332 5.15 4.97 10.42
N THR A 333 6.26 4.55 11.03
CA THR A 333 7.11 5.45 11.83
C THR A 333 7.61 6.61 10.98
N ALA A 334 8.11 6.35 9.77
CA ALA A 334 8.59 7.39 8.87
C ALA A 334 7.49 8.42 8.54
N THR A 335 6.27 7.95 8.31
CA THR A 335 5.10 8.81 8.10
C THR A 335 4.74 9.62 9.35
N ILE A 336 4.71 9.00 10.53
CA ILE A 336 4.42 9.70 11.80
C ILE A 336 5.43 10.82 12.03
N LEU A 337 6.73 10.53 11.88
CA LEU A 337 7.78 11.52 12.11
C LEU A 337 7.80 12.60 11.01
N GLY A 338 7.54 12.23 9.75
CA GLY A 338 7.48 13.17 8.63
C GLY A 338 6.29 14.13 8.66
N LEU A 339 5.21 13.76 9.36
CA LEU A 339 3.99 14.55 9.50
C LEU A 339 3.85 15.17 10.90
N MET A 340 4.90 15.19 11.71
CA MET A 340 4.87 15.89 12.99
C MET A 340 4.63 17.39 12.77
N PRO A 341 3.78 18.02 13.61
CA PRO A 341 3.47 19.44 13.45
C PRO A 341 4.70 20.34 13.67
N HIS A 342 5.63 19.93 14.54
CA HIS A 342 6.85 20.68 14.86
C HIS A 342 8.09 19.78 14.86
N PRO A 343 9.30 20.33 14.65
CA PRO A 343 10.54 19.57 14.72
C PRO A 343 10.69 18.78 16.02
N LEU A 344 11.26 17.58 15.94
CA LEU A 344 11.43 16.70 17.09
C LEU A 344 12.33 17.31 18.18
N ASP A 345 13.32 18.08 17.77
CA ASP A 345 14.33 18.70 18.63
C ASP A 345 13.93 20.06 19.19
N THR A 346 12.68 20.50 18.94
CA THR A 346 12.14 21.77 19.44
C THR A 346 12.32 21.94 20.95
N LYS A 347 12.64 23.18 21.36
CA LYS A 347 12.79 23.59 22.76
C LYS A 347 11.58 24.36 23.28
N ASP A 348 10.61 24.68 22.43
CA ASP A 348 9.38 25.35 22.86
C ASP A 348 8.46 24.33 23.58
N PRO A 349 8.11 24.56 24.86
CA PRO A 349 7.21 23.67 25.60
C PRO A 349 5.82 23.49 24.97
N ASN A 350 5.31 24.49 24.26
CA ASN A 350 4.03 24.40 23.57
C ASN A 350 4.14 23.49 22.34
N GLU A 351 5.20 23.64 21.55
CA GLU A 351 5.44 22.77 20.39
C GLU A 351 5.67 21.30 20.81
N GLN A 352 6.40 21.08 21.91
CA GLN A 352 6.56 19.73 22.49
C GLN A 352 5.23 19.12 22.93
N LYS A 353 4.34 19.95 23.51
CA LYS A 353 2.99 19.53 23.90
C LYS A 353 2.13 19.17 22.68
N ASP A 354 2.18 19.97 21.62
CA ASP A 354 1.46 19.70 20.38
C ASP A 354 1.94 18.39 19.73
N ASN A 355 3.26 18.20 19.65
CA ASN A 355 3.87 16.95 19.20
C ASN A 355 3.40 15.75 20.03
N ARG A 356 3.32 15.90 21.37
CA ARG A 356 2.80 14.84 22.24
C ARG A 356 1.35 14.49 21.95
N VAL A 357 0.47 15.49 21.82
CA VAL A 357 -0.95 15.27 21.48
C VAL A 357 -1.10 14.59 20.12
N TYR A 358 -0.27 14.96 19.14
CA TYR A 358 -0.20 14.31 17.84
C TYR A 358 0.17 12.81 17.95
N LEU A 359 1.21 12.48 18.72
CA LEU A 359 1.65 11.10 18.93
C LEU A 359 0.60 10.28 19.71
N GLU A 360 -0.06 10.88 20.71
CA GLU A 360 -1.15 10.23 21.46
C GLU A 360 -2.31 9.82 20.53
N LYS A 361 -2.66 10.66 19.55
CA LYS A 361 -3.67 10.32 18.53
C LYS A 361 -3.23 9.13 17.69
N TRP A 362 -1.98 9.08 17.24
CA TRP A 362 -1.45 7.94 16.49
C TRP A 362 -1.46 6.65 17.31
N MET A 363 -1.03 6.70 18.57
CA MET A 363 -1.04 5.52 19.43
C MET A 363 -2.46 5.04 19.72
N SER A 364 -3.43 5.96 19.86
CA SER A 364 -4.83 5.59 19.98
C SER A 364 -5.34 4.81 18.76
N ARG A 365 -4.89 5.16 17.54
CA ARG A 365 -5.24 4.40 16.33
C ARG A 365 -4.62 3.01 16.34
N LEU A 366 -3.37 2.90 16.77
CA LEU A 366 -2.61 1.64 16.79
C LEU A 366 -2.91 0.74 17.99
N GLN A 367 -3.82 1.13 18.88
CA GLN A 367 -4.10 0.42 20.14
C GLN A 367 -4.46 -1.06 19.94
N THR A 368 -5.19 -1.39 18.87
CA THR A 368 -5.61 -2.75 18.52
C THR A 368 -4.78 -3.37 17.38
N SER A 369 -3.70 -2.71 16.97
CA SER A 369 -2.79 -3.21 15.95
C SER A 369 -1.88 -4.32 16.49
N ARG A 370 -1.11 -4.93 15.60
CA ARG A 370 -0.10 -5.94 15.93
C ARG A 370 1.20 -5.37 16.48
N LEU A 371 1.25 -4.07 16.82
CA LEU A 371 2.47 -3.42 17.31
C LEU A 371 3.09 -4.14 18.52
N LEU A 372 2.26 -4.56 19.47
CA LEU A 372 2.76 -5.32 20.62
C LEU A 372 3.17 -6.74 20.26
N ASP A 373 2.53 -7.34 19.26
CA ASP A 373 2.83 -8.72 18.85
C ASP A 373 4.16 -8.81 18.08
N VAL A 374 4.47 -7.84 17.22
CA VAL A 374 5.74 -7.81 16.47
C VAL A 374 6.96 -7.47 17.32
N ASN A 375 6.74 -6.96 18.54
CA ASN A 375 7.77 -6.52 19.48
C ASN A 375 7.94 -7.46 20.69
N LYS A 376 7.26 -8.61 20.69
CA LYS A 376 7.52 -9.73 21.60
C LYS A 376 8.69 -10.55 21.07
#